data_AF-A0A350PLK4-F1
#
_entry.id   AF-A0A350PLK4-F1
#
_cell.length_a   1.000
_cell.length_b   1.000
_cell.length_c   1.000
_cell.angle_alpha   90.00
_cell.angle_beta   90.00
_cell.angle_gamma   90.00
#
_symmetry.space_group_name_H-M   'P 1'
#
loop_
_entity.id
_entity.type
_entity.pdbx_description
1 polymer ?
#
loop_
_entity_poly.entity_id
_entity_poly.type
_entity_poly.pdbx_seq_one_letter_code
_entity_poly.pdbx_strand_id
1 'polypeptide(L)'
;NKYIRAIGSPEKNSTGEVERFTGLAQDITRRLELQKKLENSEFTLDSAVKGANLGVWDANIRDQISAMNERWYEMLGYTSEEIENPYSFFFSRVHPEDS
;
A
#
# COMPACT_ATOMS: atom_id res chain seq x y z
N ASN A 1 -23.02 -11.40 -6.39
CA ASN A 1 -23.60 -10.08 -6.73
C ASN A 1 -22.64 -9.31 -7.61
N LYS A 2 -23.14 -8.64 -8.65
CA LYS A 2 -22.33 -7.74 -9.49
C LYS A 2 -22.38 -6.31 -8.94
N TYR A 3 -21.27 -5.61 -8.99
CA TYR A 3 -21.17 -4.19 -8.66
C TYR A 3 -21.07 -3.38 -9.96
N ILE A 4 -22.01 -2.48 -10.18
CA ILE A 4 -22.05 -1.61 -11.36
C ILE A 4 -21.79 -0.18 -10.93
N ARG A 5 -20.80 0.46 -11.55
CA ARG A 5 -20.61 1.91 -11.51
C ARG A 5 -21.38 2.52 -12.69
N ALA A 6 -22.35 3.36 -12.40
CA ALA A 6 -23.07 4.12 -13.42
C ALA A 6 -22.76 5.62 -13.25
N ILE A 7 -22.43 6.28 -14.36
CA ILE A 7 -22.30 7.74 -14.42
C ILE A 7 -23.03 8.22 -15.65
N GLY A 8 -23.86 9.24 -15.50
CA GLY A 8 -24.53 9.87 -16.62
C GLY A 8 -25.13 11.20 -16.25
N SER A 9 -25.63 11.89 -17.28
CA SER A 9 -26.25 13.19 -17.17
C SER A 9 -27.62 13.19 -17.86
N PRO A 10 -28.63 13.85 -17.27
CA PRO A 10 -29.88 14.08 -17.95
C PRO A 10 -29.70 15.17 -19.02
N GLU A 11 -30.19 14.91 -20.21
CA GLU A 11 -30.40 15.91 -21.26
C GLU A 11 -31.84 16.41 -21.14
N LYS A 12 -31.99 17.72 -21.03
CA LYS A 12 -33.28 18.38 -20.90
C LYS A 12 -33.70 19.00 -22.23
N ASN A 13 -34.99 18.98 -22.52
CA ASN A 13 -35.56 19.69 -23.65
C ASN A 13 -35.61 21.21 -23.39
N SER A 14 -36.12 21.97 -24.35
CA SER A 14 -36.26 23.43 -24.26
C SER A 14 -37.23 23.92 -23.17
N THR A 15 -38.11 23.06 -22.66
CA THR A 15 -39.00 23.36 -21.52
C THR A 15 -38.35 23.02 -20.16
N GLY A 16 -37.15 22.45 -20.17
CA GLY A 16 -36.39 22.08 -18.96
C GLY A 16 -36.74 20.70 -18.40
N GLU A 17 -37.58 19.93 -19.09
CA GLU A 17 -37.94 18.55 -18.73
C GLU A 17 -36.87 17.58 -19.23
N VAL A 18 -36.59 16.53 -18.45
CA VAL A 18 -35.62 15.50 -18.83
C VAL A 18 -36.19 14.67 -19.97
N GLU A 19 -35.55 14.73 -21.13
CA GLU A 19 -35.95 14.01 -22.34
C GLU A 19 -35.10 12.74 -22.55
N ARG A 20 -33.83 12.77 -22.12
CA ARG A 20 -32.91 11.65 -22.27
C ARG A 20 -31.95 11.59 -21.09
N PHE A 21 -31.41 10.41 -20.83
CA PHE A 21 -30.29 10.23 -19.92
C PHE A 21 -29.18 9.50 -20.68
N THR A 22 -28.02 10.14 -20.79
CA THR A 22 -26.86 9.58 -21.48
C THR A 22 -25.77 9.32 -20.46
N GLY A 23 -25.22 8.11 -20.46
CA GLY A 23 -24.24 7.68 -19.48
C GLY A 23 -23.59 6.35 -19.80
N LEU A 24 -22.67 5.95 -18.94
CA LEU A 24 -21.96 4.67 -18.99
C LEU A 24 -22.32 3.83 -17.77
N ALA A 25 -22.46 2.53 -17.98
CA ALA A 25 -22.54 1.53 -16.93
C ALA A 25 -21.35 0.59 -17.07
N GLN A 26 -20.53 0.50 -16.02
CA GLN A 26 -19.34 -0.33 -15.99
C GLN A 26 -19.47 -1.37 -14.87
N ASP A 27 -19.32 -2.65 -15.21
CA ASP A 27 -19.14 -3.70 -14.22
C ASP A 27 -17.75 -3.53 -13.58
N ILE A 28 -17.74 -3.23 -12.28
CA ILE A 28 -16.53 -3.03 -11.48
C ILE A 28 -16.31 -4.16 -10.47
N THR A 29 -17.07 -5.26 -10.57
CA THR A 29 -17.02 -6.40 -9.63
C THR A 29 -15.59 -6.91 -9.49
N ARG A 30 -14.93 -7.21 -10.62
CA ARG A 30 -13.57 -7.75 -10.62
C ARG A 30 -12.55 -6.82 -9.95
N ARG A 31 -12.69 -5.51 -10.16
CA ARG A 31 -11.80 -4.51 -9.56
C ARG A 31 -11.95 -4.50 -8.04
N LEU A 32 -13.18 -4.50 -7.54
CA LEU A 32 -13.45 -4.50 -6.10
C LEU A 32 -13.00 -5.81 -5.43
N GLU A 33 -13.19 -6.95 -6.09
CA GLU A 33 -12.70 -8.23 -5.58
C GLU A 33 -11.18 -8.28 -5.47
N LEU A 34 -10.46 -7.78 -6.47
CA LEU A 34 -9.00 -7.70 -6.44
C LEU A 34 -8.51 -6.74 -5.35
N GLN A 35 -9.15 -5.58 -5.23
CA GLN A 35 -8.83 -4.62 -4.17
C GLN A 35 -9.03 -5.23 -2.78
N LYS A 36 -10.19 -5.86 -2.53
CA LYS A 36 -10.47 -6.52 -1.26
C LYS A 36 -9.49 -7.66 -0.96
N LYS A 37 -9.09 -8.42 -1.98
CA LYS A 37 -8.10 -9.49 -1.83
C LYS A 37 -6.73 -8.92 -1.45
N LEU A 38 -6.33 -7.80 -2.05
CA LEU A 38 -5.09 -7.11 -1.71
C LEU A 38 -5.13 -6.60 -0.26
N GLU A 39 -6.18 -5.86 0.11
CA GLU A 39 -6.38 -5.33 1.47
C GLU A 39 -6.33 -6.45 2.53
N ASN A 40 -7.01 -7.58 2.28
CA ASN A 40 -6.98 -8.71 3.19
C ASN A 40 -5.59 -9.36 3.30
N SER A 41 -4.85 -9.42 2.19
CA SER A 41 -3.49 -9.96 2.16
C SER A 41 -2.53 -9.06 2.94
N GLU A 42 -2.61 -7.74 2.74
CA GLU A 42 -1.80 -6.76 3.45
C GLU A 42 -2.09 -6.80 4.96
N PHE A 43 -3.37 -6.82 5.35
CA PHE A 43 -3.76 -6.94 6.75
C PHE A 43 -3.23 -8.23 7.41
N THR A 44 -3.31 -9.35 6.70
CA THR A 44 -2.85 -10.66 7.20
C THR A 44 -1.33 -10.66 7.36
N LEU A 45 -0.60 -10.12 6.39
CA LEU A 45 0.86 -10.02 6.45
C LEU A 45 1.30 -9.10 7.59
N ASP A 46 0.70 -7.90 7.72
CA ASP A 46 1.00 -6.96 8.81
C ASP A 46 0.73 -7.58 10.18
N SER A 47 -0.40 -8.28 10.33
CA SER A 47 -0.74 -9.00 11.55
C SER A 47 0.26 -10.11 11.88
N ALA A 48 0.70 -10.88 10.88
CA ALA A 48 1.69 -11.93 11.08
C ALA A 48 3.07 -11.35 11.48
N VAL A 49 3.52 -10.29 10.80
CA VAL A 49 4.79 -9.61 11.11
C VAL A 49 4.79 -9.05 12.53
N LYS A 50 3.72 -8.34 12.91
CA LYS A 50 3.57 -7.78 14.26
C LYS A 50 3.43 -8.87 15.31
N GLY A 51 2.60 -9.88 15.06
CA GLY A 51 2.36 -10.99 15.99
C GLY A 51 3.60 -11.85 16.25
N ALA A 52 4.45 -12.04 15.24
CA ALA A 52 5.74 -12.73 15.35
C ALA A 52 6.89 -11.80 15.81
N ASN A 53 6.62 -10.51 16.01
CA ASN A 53 7.57 -9.50 16.47
C ASN A 53 8.82 -9.39 15.57
N LEU A 54 8.61 -9.47 14.26
CA LEU A 54 9.67 -9.53 13.25
C LEU A 54 10.13 -8.13 12.81
N GLY A 55 11.44 -7.92 12.79
CA GLY A 55 12.06 -6.84 12.01
C GLY A 55 12.05 -7.21 10.52
N VAL A 56 11.52 -6.34 9.68
CA VAL A 56 11.41 -6.55 8.22
C VAL A 56 12.10 -5.40 7.51
N TRP A 57 12.86 -5.76 6.48
CA TRP A 57 13.50 -4.80 5.59
C TRP A 57 13.32 -5.19 4.13
N ASP A 58 13.22 -4.18 3.28
CA ASP A 58 13.34 -4.30 1.83
C ASP A 58 14.48 -3.41 1.36
N ALA A 59 15.50 -4.01 0.77
CA ALA A 59 16.73 -3.33 0.40
C ALA A 59 16.85 -3.20 -1.13
N ASN A 60 16.78 -1.97 -1.61
CA ASN A 60 17.22 -1.63 -2.96
C ASN A 60 18.72 -1.32 -2.93
N ILE A 61 19.52 -2.34 -3.23
CA ILE A 61 21.00 -2.27 -3.20
C ILE A 61 21.54 -1.23 -4.20
N ARG A 62 20.87 -1.05 -5.35
CA ARG A 62 21.33 -0.11 -6.38
C ARG A 62 21.25 1.32 -5.91
N ASP A 63 20.11 1.68 -5.33
CA ASP A 63 19.81 3.06 -4.93
C ASP A 63 20.21 3.33 -3.47
N GLN A 64 20.66 2.30 -2.74
CA GLN A 64 20.96 2.33 -1.31
C GLN A 64 19.77 2.85 -0.47
N ILE A 65 18.57 2.60 -0.98
CA ILE A 65 17.31 2.91 -0.30
C ILE A 65 16.85 1.61 0.33
N SER A 66 16.48 1.65 1.60
CA SER A 66 15.85 0.50 2.23
C SER A 66 14.67 0.93 3.08
N ALA A 67 13.57 0.22 2.92
CA ALA A 67 12.41 0.35 3.80
C ALA A 67 12.61 -0.59 4.98
N MET A 68 12.41 -0.08 6.19
CA MET A 68 12.47 -0.84 7.43
C MET A 68 11.14 -0.66 8.15
N ASN A 69 10.60 -1.71 8.76
CA ASN A 69 9.51 -1.52 9.71
C ASN A 69 10.03 -1.00 11.06
N GLU A 70 9.14 -0.43 11.89
CA GLU A 70 9.51 0.14 13.19
C GLU A 70 10.27 -0.86 14.08
N ARG A 71 9.85 -2.13 14.03
CA ARG A 71 10.45 -3.20 14.83
C ARG A 71 11.94 -3.38 14.58
N TRP A 72 12.41 -3.18 13.35
CA TRP A 72 13.84 -3.27 13.03
C TRP A 72 14.67 -2.23 13.79
N TYR A 73 14.17 -0.99 13.92
CA TYR A 73 14.81 0.06 14.69
C TYR A 73 14.83 -0.28 16.18
N GLU A 74 13.69 -0.71 16.73
CA GLU A 74 13.57 -1.11 18.13
C GLU A 74 14.53 -2.24 18.51
N MET A 75 14.74 -3.21 17.60
CA MET A 75 15.67 -4.32 17.82
C MET A 75 17.12 -3.85 18.01
N LEU A 76 17.48 -2.73 17.39
CA LEU A 76 18.81 -2.11 17.51
C LEU A 76 18.88 -1.08 18.65
N GLY A 77 17.75 -0.79 19.31
CA GLY A 77 17.65 0.17 20.39
C GLY A 77 17.47 1.62 19.93
N TYR A 78 16.94 1.84 18.73
CA TYR A 78 16.71 3.16 18.15
C TYR A 78 15.24 3.35 17.72
N THR A 79 14.84 4.59 17.47
CA THR A 79 13.61 4.91 16.73
C THR A 79 13.91 5.21 15.26
N SER A 80 12.89 5.19 14.41
CA SER A 80 13.05 5.51 13.00
C SER A 80 13.53 6.94 12.73
N GLU A 81 13.25 7.88 13.62
CA GLU A 81 13.68 9.28 13.50
C GLU A 81 15.16 9.50 13.88
N GLU A 82 15.76 8.59 14.64
CA GLU A 82 17.17 8.68 15.05
C GLU A 82 18.14 8.22 13.94
N ILE A 83 17.62 7.56 12.90
CA ILE A 83 18.41 6.98 11.82
C ILE A 83 18.02 7.59 10.48
N GLU A 84 18.85 8.51 9.99
CA GLU A 84 18.62 9.20 8.71
C GLU A 84 18.72 8.26 7.50
N ASN A 85 19.66 7.31 7.51
CA ASN A 85 19.84 6.34 6.44
C ASN A 85 20.04 4.92 7.02
N PRO A 86 18.98 4.09 7.05
CA PRO A 86 19.05 2.75 7.62
C PRO A 86 20.01 1.81 6.89
N TYR A 87 20.19 1.97 5.57
CA TYR A 87 21.11 1.16 4.78
C TYR A 87 22.55 1.39 5.24
N SER A 88 23.04 2.63 5.19
CA SER A 88 24.42 2.94 5.60
C SER A 88 24.64 2.73 7.10
N PHE A 89 23.60 2.99 7.92
CA PHE A 89 23.63 2.73 9.35
C PHE A 89 23.89 1.26 9.67
N PHE A 90 23.24 0.34 8.95
CA PHE A 90 23.43 -1.10 9.13
C PHE A 90 24.85 -1.51 8.73
N PHE A 91 25.29 -1.18 7.52
CA PHE A 91 26.60 -1.59 7.01
C PHE A 91 27.78 -1.02 7.80
N SER A 92 27.64 0.17 8.42
CA SER A 92 28.68 0.72 9.30
C SER A 92 28.83 -0.01 10.64
N ARG A 93 27.90 -0.90 11.00
CA ARG A 93 27.90 -1.67 12.26
C ARG A 93 28.15 -3.16 12.07
N VAL A 94 28.20 -3.64 10.83
CA VAL A 94 28.61 -5.02 10.54
C VAL A 94 30.07 -5.18 10.96
N HIS A 95 30.38 -6.28 11.67
CA HIS A 95 31.74 -6.54 12.10
C HIS A 95 32.66 -6.69 10.87
N PRO A 96 33.90 -6.16 10.88
CA PRO A 96 34.79 -6.24 9.72
C PRO A 96 35.10 -7.66 9.24
N GLU A 97 34.99 -8.65 10.14
CA GLU A 97 35.18 -10.07 9.81
C GLU A 97 33.93 -10.72 9.19
N ASP A 98 32.75 -10.10 9.35
CA ASP A 98 31.46 -10.56 8.81
C ASP A 98 31.09 -9.83 7.50
N SER A 99 32.02 -9.02 6.96
CA SER A 99 31.85 -8.19 5.76
C SER A 99 32.13 -8.96 4.46
#